data_AF-A0A7J7KXI3-F1
#
_entry.id   AF-A0A7J7KXI3-F1
#
_cell.length_a   1.000
_cell.length_b   1.000
_cell.length_c   1.000
_cell.angle_alpha   90.00
_cell.angle_beta   90.00
_cell.angle_gamma   90.00
#
_symmetry.space_group_name_H-M   'P 1'
#
loop_
_entity.id
_entity.type
_entity.pdbx_description
1 polymer ?
#
loop_
_entity_poly.entity_id
_entity_poly.type
_entity_poly.pdbx_seq_one_letter_code
_entity_poly.pdbx_strand_id
1 'polypeptide(L)'
;MIFAYGQHGESIKAVGCFEAMKELGGALDPYKAIFSAVLFACSHAGLVDEGRRIFSLMVEEYCVEPGIEQHSCIIDLLGRAGN
;
A
#
# COMPACT_ATOMS: atom_id res chain seq x y z
N MET A 1 1.85 11.23 -6.75
CA MET A 1 0.39 11.22 -6.49
C MET A 1 0.04 10.33 -5.30
N ILE A 2 0.25 9.01 -5.36
CA ILE A 2 -0.07 8.08 -4.26
C ILE A 2 0.59 8.47 -2.93
N PHE A 3 1.89 8.78 -2.93
CA PHE A 3 2.61 9.21 -1.73
C PHE A 3 2.07 10.51 -1.12
N ALA A 4 1.68 11.47 -1.96
CA ALA A 4 1.08 12.71 -1.49
C ALA A 4 -0.29 12.45 -0.84
N TYR A 5 -1.13 11.63 -1.46
CA TYR A 5 -2.41 11.23 -0.87
C TYR A 5 -2.25 10.50 0.47
N GLY A 6 -1.26 9.61 0.58
CA GLY A 6 -0.93 8.95 1.84
C GLY A 6 -0.51 9.91 2.95
N GLN A 7 0.34 10.89 2.64
CA GLN A 7 0.77 11.91 3.62
C GLN A 7 -0.34 12.87 4.05
N HIS A 8 -1.36 13.08 3.22
CA HIS A 8 -2.48 13.97 3.51
C HIS A 8 -3.71 13.24 4.07
N GLY A 9 -3.60 11.96 4.43
CA GLY A 9 -4.71 11.16 4.98
C GLY A 9 -5.80 10.82 3.95
N GLU A 10 -5.52 11.01 2.66
CA GLU A 10 -6.47 10.73 1.57
C GLU A 10 -6.33 9.27 1.09
N SER A 11 -6.38 8.33 2.01
CA SER A 11 -6.02 6.92 1.76
C SER A 11 -6.87 6.24 0.70
N ILE A 12 -8.17 6.59 0.60
CA ILE A 12 -9.06 6.08 -0.45
C ILE A 12 -8.59 6.53 -1.84
N LYS A 13 -8.12 7.77 -1.98
CA LYS A 13 -7.56 8.28 -3.24
C LYS A 13 -6.23 7.61 -3.57
N ALA A 14 -5.40 7.36 -2.56
CA ALA A 14 -4.14 6.63 -2.73
C ALA A 14 -4.37 5.22 -3.29
N VAL A 15 -5.34 4.48 -2.71
CA VAL A 15 -5.76 3.15 -3.16
C VAL A 15 -6.38 3.20 -4.57
N GLY A 16 -7.29 4.14 -4.83
CA GLY A 16 -7.91 4.27 -6.16
C GLY A 16 -6.90 4.58 -7.26
N CYS A 17 -5.89 5.41 -6.97
CA CYS A 17 -4.78 5.63 -7.92
C CYS A 17 -3.96 4.36 -8.16
N PHE A 18 -3.73 3.56 -7.13
CA PHE A 18 -3.02 2.29 -7.26
C PHE A 18 -3.76 1.31 -8.18
N GLU A 19 -5.07 1.15 -7.99
CA GLU A 19 -5.90 0.31 -8.85
C GLU A 19 -5.92 0.79 -10.31
N ALA A 20 -6.06 2.10 -10.53
CA ALA A 20 -5.99 2.67 -11.87
C ALA A 20 -4.62 2.45 -12.54
N MET A 21 -3.52 2.46 -11.77
CA MET A 21 -2.19 2.14 -12.29
C MET A 21 -2.06 0.67 -12.71
N LYS A 22 -2.73 -0.25 -12.01
CA LYS A 22 -2.76 -1.68 -12.36
C LYS A 22 -3.45 -1.91 -13.71
N GLU A 23 -4.57 -1.22 -13.98
CA GLU A 23 -5.31 -1.35 -15.24
C GLU A 23 -4.54 -0.83 -16.48
N LEU A 24 -3.62 0.11 -16.31
CA LEU A 24 -2.86 0.71 -17.40
C LEU A 24 -1.67 -0.15 -17.90
N GLY A 25 -1.39 -1.30 -17.25
CA GLY A 25 -0.44 -2.31 -17.75
C GLY A 25 1.02 -1.87 -17.90
N GLY A 26 1.40 -0.71 -17.37
CA GLY A 26 2.76 -0.18 -17.48
C GLY A 26 3.70 -0.84 -16.47
N ALA A 27 4.72 -1.54 -16.96
CA ALA A 27 5.88 -1.98 -16.18
C ALA A 27 6.60 -0.74 -15.63
N LEU A 28 6.23 -0.33 -14.42
CA LEU A 28 6.77 0.84 -13.76
C LEU A 28 7.63 0.39 -12.59
N ASP A 29 8.93 0.58 -12.79
CA ASP A 29 10.02 0.25 -11.88
C ASP A 29 10.10 1.07 -10.56
N PRO A 30 9.04 1.75 -10.06
CA PRO A 30 8.96 2.03 -8.64
C PRO A 30 7.82 1.27 -7.97
N TYR A 31 7.49 0.04 -8.40
CA TYR A 31 6.48 -0.80 -7.72
C TYR A 31 6.69 -0.81 -6.20
N LYS A 32 7.92 -1.00 -5.72
CA LYS A 32 8.22 -1.00 -4.28
C LYS A 32 7.88 0.33 -3.58
N ALA A 33 8.18 1.47 -4.20
CA ALA A 33 7.85 2.78 -3.65
C ALA A 33 6.34 3.09 -3.72
N ILE A 34 5.65 2.58 -4.74
CA ILE A 34 4.20 2.64 -4.85
C ILE A 34 3.56 1.83 -3.73
N PHE A 35 3.99 0.59 -3.52
CA PHE A 35 3.50 -0.25 -2.42
C PHE A 35 3.82 0.36 -1.05
N SER A 36 5.01 0.96 -0.84
CA SER A 36 5.28 1.75 0.38
C SER A 36 4.22 2.81 0.61
N ALA A 37 3.92 3.61 -0.42
CA ALA A 37 2.99 4.73 -0.30
C ALA A 37 1.56 4.27 0.01
N VAL A 38 1.07 3.21 -0.63
CA VAL A 38 -0.30 2.72 -0.39
C VAL A 38 -0.40 1.99 0.96
N LEU A 39 0.59 1.17 1.33
CA LEU A 39 0.61 0.49 2.63
C LEU A 39 0.68 1.50 3.78
N PHE A 40 1.47 2.57 3.63
CA PHE A 40 1.51 3.67 4.58
C PHE A 40 0.13 4.34 4.72
N ALA A 41 -0.54 4.61 3.60
CA ALA A 41 -1.88 5.19 3.62
C ALA A 41 -2.91 4.27 4.29
N CYS A 42 -2.84 2.95 4.06
CA CYS A 42 -3.70 1.96 4.71
C CYS A 42 -3.44 1.91 6.22
N SER A 43 -2.17 1.91 6.64
CA SER A 43 -1.77 1.96 8.06
C SER A 43 -2.35 3.18 8.75
N HIS A 44 -2.20 4.36 8.14
CA HIS A 44 -2.65 5.62 8.73
C HIS A 44 -4.19 5.71 8.84
N ALA A 45 -4.92 5.17 7.85
CA ALA A 45 -6.38 5.19 7.84
C ALA A 45 -7.04 3.99 8.53
N GLY A 46 -6.26 3.03 9.06
CA GLY A 46 -6.81 1.82 9.68
C GLY A 46 -7.54 0.89 8.70
N LEU A 47 -7.18 0.92 7.40
CA LEU A 47 -7.80 0.11 6.36
C LEU A 47 -7.20 -1.31 6.35
N VAL A 48 -7.58 -2.12 7.34
CA VAL A 48 -6.96 -3.43 7.61
C VAL A 48 -7.07 -4.40 6.44
N ASP A 49 -8.29 -4.62 5.94
CA ASP A 49 -8.55 -5.58 4.86
C ASP A 49 -7.81 -5.18 3.59
N GLU A 50 -7.80 -3.88 3.30
CA GLU A 50 -7.15 -3.34 2.12
C GLU A 50 -5.63 -3.38 2.22
N GLY A 51 -5.06 -3.04 3.38
CA GLY A 51 -3.63 -3.18 3.63
C GLY A 51 -3.15 -4.62 3.51
N ARG A 52 -3.94 -5.60 4.00
CA ARG A 52 -3.66 -7.03 3.80
C ARG A 52 -3.67 -7.43 2.33
N ARG A 53 -4.74 -7.04 1.61
CA ARG A 53 -4.90 -7.35 0.19
C ARG A 53 -3.73 -6.81 -0.63
N ILE A 54 -3.35 -5.55 -0.40
CA ILE A 54 -2.25 -4.88 -1.12
C ILE A 54 -0.89 -5.50 -0.77
N PHE A 55 -0.67 -5.88 0.49
CA PHE A 55 0.56 -6.57 0.89
C PHE A 55 0.69 -7.94 0.22
N SER A 56 -0.39 -8.74 0.19
CA SER A 56 -0.42 -10.02 -0.54
C SER A 56 -0.19 -9.83 -2.04
N LEU A 57 -0.88 -8.86 -2.65
CA LEU A 57 -0.73 -8.54 -4.06
C LEU A 57 0.74 -8.24 -4.43
N MET A 58 1.43 -7.48 -3.58
CA MET A 58 2.84 -7.14 -3.77
C MET A 58 3.72 -8.39 -3.86
N VAL A 59 3.52 -9.36 -2.98
CA VAL A 59 4.35 -10.56 -2.87
C VAL A 59 3.95 -11.62 -3.90
N GLU A 60 2.66 -11.84 -4.08
CA GLU A 60 2.11 -12.98 -4.83
C GLU A 60 1.93 -12.68 -6.33
N GLU A 61 1.44 -11.49 -6.69
CA GLU A 61 1.15 -11.15 -8.09
C GLU A 61 2.31 -10.36 -8.73
N TYR A 62 2.90 -9.43 -7.98
CA TYR A 62 3.97 -8.57 -8.49
C TYR A 62 5.39 -9.10 -8.17
N CYS A 63 5.51 -10.16 -7.35
CA CYS A 63 6.80 -10.74 -6.94
C CYS A 63 7.78 -9.69 -6.36
N VAL A 64 7.26 -8.65 -5.71
CA VAL A 64 8.07 -7.58 -5.10
C VAL A 64 8.33 -7.94 -3.65
N GLU A 65 9.61 -8.06 -3.29
CA GLU A 65 10.00 -8.42 -1.93
C GLU A 65 9.86 -7.24 -0.94
N PRO A 66 9.09 -7.40 0.15
CA PRO A 66 8.90 -6.35 1.15
C PRO A 66 10.19 -6.00 1.87
N GLY A 67 10.48 -4.71 1.96
CA GLY A 67 11.55 -4.15 2.79
C GLY A 67 11.05 -3.77 4.18
N ILE A 68 11.90 -3.09 4.94
CA ILE A 68 11.61 -2.65 6.32
C ILE A 68 10.36 -1.74 6.36
N GLU A 69 10.19 -0.85 5.39
CA GLU A 69 9.06 0.09 5.35
C GLU A 69 7.71 -0.62 5.20
N GLN A 70 7.60 -1.54 4.24
CA GLN A 70 6.36 -2.27 3.99
C GLN A 70 6.00 -3.18 5.18
N HIS A 71 6.99 -3.84 5.80
CA HIS A 71 6.79 -4.61 7.02
C HIS A 71 6.34 -3.73 8.18
N SER A 72 6.94 -2.55 8.36
CA SER A 72 6.57 -1.62 9.42
C SER A 72 5.12 -1.16 9.26
N CYS A 73 4.68 -0.85 8.04
CA CYS A 73 3.30 -0.44 7.77
C CYS A 73 2.30 -1.55 8.08
N ILE A 74 2.56 -2.80 7.65
CA ILE A 74 1.61 -3.90 7.90
C ILE A 74 1.56 -4.27 9.38
N ILE A 75 2.70 -4.21 10.10
CA ILE A 75 2.74 -4.46 11.55
C ILE A 75 1.99 -3.36 12.32
N ASP A 76 2.23 -2.08 12.01
CA ASP A 76 1.53 -0.95 12.65
C ASP A 76 0.01 -1.02 12.41
N LEU A 77 -0.40 -1.28 11.16
CA LEU A 77 -1.80 -1.45 10.79
C LEU A 77 -2.48 -2.57 11.60
N LEU A 78 -1.87 -3.76 11.65
CA LEU A 78 -2.43 -4.91 12.34
C LEU A 78 -2.39 -4.76 13.87
N GLY A 79 -1.33 -4.14 14.40
CA GLY A 79 -1.18 -3.89 15.83
C GLY A 79 -2.23 -2.92 16.36
N ARG A 80 -2.63 -1.90 15.58
CA ARG A 80 -3.70 -0.96 15.95
C ARG A 80 -5.10 -1.55 15.82
N ALA A 81 -5.29 -2.51 14.93
CA ALA A 81 -6.57 -3.17 14.72
C ALA A 81 -6.91 -4.21 15.80
N GLY A 82 -5.93 -4.62 16.60
CA GLY A 82 -6.04 -5.65 17.63
C GLY A 82 -6.16 -5.12 19.05
N ASN A 83 -7.15 -4.26 19.32
CA ASN A 83 -7.72 -4.04 20.66
C ASN A 83 -9.26 -4.07 20.59
#